data_AF-A0AAX2UM42-F1
#
_entry.id   AF-A0AAX2UM42-F1
#
_cell.length_a   1.000
_cell.length_b   1.000
_cell.length_c   1.000
_cell.angle_alpha   90.00
_cell.angle_beta   90.00
_cell.angle_gamma   90.00
#
_symmetry.space_group_name_H-M   'P 1'
#
loop_
_entity.id
_entity.type
_entity.pdbx_description
1 polymer ?
#
loop_
_entity_poly.entity_id
_entity_poly.type
_entity_poly.pdbx_seq_one_letter_code
_entity_poly.pdbx_strand_id
1 'polypeptide(L)'
;MSNSTKTFIIVADIILFIALLALLPFETKVNQGLAILAFIAVLWLSEALHVTITAILIPILAVIMGLMPTKSALHGFADPNIFLFFGGFALAAAMHFQELDKIIAQRILVLAKGNFALATIYIFLTTAFLSMWMSNTATAAMMLPLAIGMLSQLDYEKNKNTYVFVLLGIAFSASIGG
;
A
#
# COMPACT_ATOMS: atom_id res chain seq x y z
N MET A 1 -10.81 -6.71 -12.30
CA MET A 1 -10.48 -6.69 -13.75
C MET A 1 -10.48 -8.13 -14.27
N SER A 2 -11.14 -8.42 -15.40
CA SER A 2 -11.14 -9.78 -15.94
C SER A 2 -9.75 -10.16 -16.46
N ASN A 3 -9.43 -11.46 -16.52
CA ASN A 3 -8.16 -11.93 -17.07
C ASN A 3 -7.97 -11.47 -18.52
N SER A 4 -9.04 -11.45 -19.32
CA SER A 4 -9.00 -10.97 -20.70
C SER A 4 -8.60 -9.49 -20.80
N THR A 5 -9.09 -8.64 -19.89
CA THR A 5 -8.71 -7.21 -19.86
C THR A 5 -7.24 -7.02 -19.48
N LYS A 6 -6.72 -7.77 -18.50
CA LYS A 6 -5.30 -7.74 -18.12
C LYS A 6 -4.40 -8.12 -19.30
N THR A 7 -4.72 -9.23 -19.97
CA THR A 7 -3.97 -9.67 -21.14
C THR A 7 -4.00 -8.63 -22.26
N PHE A 8 -5.16 -8.03 -22.52
CA PHE A 8 -5.28 -6.97 -23.52
C PHE A 8 -4.38 -5.77 -23.21
N ILE A 9 -4.37 -5.30 -21.96
CA ILE A 9 -3.52 -4.18 -21.53
C ILE A 9 -2.04 -4.52 -21.74
N ILE A 10 -1.61 -5.72 -21.31
CA ILE A 10 -0.22 -6.16 -21.48
C ILE A 10 0.18 -6.19 -22.96
N VAL A 11 -0.67 -6.76 -23.82
CA VAL A 11 -0.39 -6.83 -25.26
C VAL A 11 -0.34 -5.43 -25.89
N ALA A 12 -1.28 -4.56 -25.54
CA ALA A 12 -1.30 -3.18 -26.02
C ALA A 12 -0.05 -2.40 -25.58
N ASP A 13 0.39 -2.61 -24.33
CA ASP A 13 1.56 -1.95 -23.77
C ASP A 13 2.87 -2.47 -24.38
N ILE A 14 2.96 -3.76 -24.71
CA ILE A 14 4.09 -4.31 -25.50
C ILE A 14 4.14 -3.67 -26.89
N ILE A 15 2.99 -3.49 -27.55
CA ILE A 15 2.92 -2.83 -28.85
C ILE A 15 3.39 -1.37 -28.72
N LEU A 16 2.91 -0.66 -27.70
CA LEU A 16 3.32 0.71 -27.40
C LEU A 16 4.84 0.79 -27.15
N PHE A 17 5.40 -0.12 -26.37
CA PHE A 17 6.82 -0.20 -26.09
C PHE A 17 7.65 -0.36 -27.37
N ILE A 18 7.28 -1.30 -28.24
CA ILE A 18 7.95 -1.52 -29.53
C ILE A 18 7.82 -0.28 -30.42
N ALA A 19 6.63 0.34 -30.45
CA ALA A 19 6.39 1.56 -31.21
C ALA A 19 7.30 2.70 -30.72
N LEU A 20 7.42 2.92 -29.41
CA LEU A 20 8.28 3.95 -28.84
C LEU A 20 9.77 3.73 -29.14
N LEU A 21 10.23 2.47 -29.11
CA LEU A 21 11.62 2.15 -29.49
C LEU A 21 11.92 2.50 -30.96
N ALA A 22 10.95 2.32 -31.86
CA ALA A 22 11.14 2.48 -33.30
C ALA A 22 10.84 3.89 -33.83
N LEU A 23 9.85 4.60 -33.24
CA LEU A 23 9.30 5.85 -33.79
C LEU A 23 9.86 7.11 -33.14
N LEU A 24 10.47 7.02 -31.95
CA LEU A 24 10.99 8.21 -31.28
C LEU A 24 12.23 8.78 -32.01
N PRO A 25 12.31 10.10 -32.25
CA PRO A 25 13.39 10.72 -33.02
C PRO A 25 14.62 11.11 -32.19
N PHE A 26 14.85 10.47 -31.03
CA PHE A 26 16.00 10.76 -30.16
C PHE A 26 17.12 9.72 -30.28
N GLU A 27 18.21 9.93 -29.54
CA GLU A 27 19.30 8.97 -29.44
C GLU A 27 18.78 7.61 -28.93
N THR A 28 19.34 6.50 -29.43
CA THR A 28 18.91 5.13 -29.12
C THR A 28 18.76 4.87 -27.62
N LYS A 29 19.71 5.33 -26.80
CA LYS A 29 19.66 5.16 -25.33
C LYS A 29 18.53 5.96 -24.69
N VAL A 30 18.23 7.15 -25.21
CA VAL A 30 17.13 8.00 -24.75
C VAL A 30 15.78 7.36 -25.11
N ASN A 31 15.64 6.85 -26.33
CA ASN A 31 14.45 6.11 -26.76
C ASN A 31 14.18 4.88 -25.88
N GLN A 32 15.22 4.09 -25.58
CA GLN A 32 15.13 2.93 -24.69
C GLN A 32 14.67 3.32 -23.28
N GLY A 33 15.26 4.38 -22.70
CA GLY A 33 14.87 4.88 -21.38
C GLY A 33 13.41 5.36 -21.33
N LEU A 34 12.98 6.12 -22.34
CA LEU A 34 11.60 6.61 -22.43
C LEU A 34 10.59 5.48 -22.68
N ALA A 35 10.95 4.48 -23.48
CA ALA A 35 10.11 3.30 -23.70
C ALA A 35 9.92 2.50 -22.41
N ILE A 36 11.00 2.25 -21.66
CA ILE A 36 10.91 1.58 -20.34
C ILE A 36 10.04 2.41 -19.39
N LEU A 37 10.24 3.72 -19.33
CA LEU A 37 9.45 4.61 -18.46
C LEU A 37 7.95 4.50 -18.77
N ALA A 38 7.57 4.61 -20.05
CA ALA A 38 6.16 4.55 -20.45
C ALA A 38 5.55 3.17 -20.16
N PHE A 39 6.26 2.10 -20.51
CA PHE A 39 5.81 0.72 -20.28
C PHE A 39 5.59 0.42 -18.80
N ILE A 40 6.55 0.79 -17.95
CA ILE A 40 6.43 0.58 -16.50
C ILE A 40 5.33 1.46 -15.90
N ALA A 41 5.16 2.70 -16.39
CA ALA A 41 4.07 3.57 -15.94
C ALA A 41 2.69 2.98 -16.25
N VAL A 42 2.48 2.43 -17.46
CA VAL A 42 1.23 1.78 -17.84
C VAL A 42 0.97 0.55 -16.96
N LEU A 43 1.98 -0.30 -16.75
CA LEU A 43 1.84 -1.49 -15.90
C LEU A 43 1.56 -1.17 -14.42
N TRP A 44 2.17 -0.11 -13.87
CA TRP A 44 1.89 0.31 -12.49
C TRP A 44 0.51 0.94 -12.32
N LEU A 45 0.11 1.84 -13.22
CA LEU A 45 -1.20 2.50 -13.12
C LEU A 45 -2.37 1.54 -13.37
N SER A 46 -2.17 0.56 -14.25
CA SER A 46 -3.22 -0.41 -14.59
C SER A 46 -3.25 -1.63 -13.65
N GLU A 47 -2.19 -1.87 -12.89
CA GLU A 47 -1.98 -3.11 -12.11
C GLU A 47 -2.27 -4.39 -12.92
N ALA A 48 -1.97 -4.36 -14.23
CA ALA A 48 -2.17 -5.51 -15.11
C ALA A 48 -1.26 -6.68 -14.71
N LEU A 49 -0.05 -6.37 -14.25
CA LEU A 49 0.86 -7.27 -13.53
C LEU A 49 0.97 -6.83 -12.07
N HIS A 50 1.35 -7.78 -11.19
CA HIS A 50 1.60 -7.45 -9.79
C HIS A 50 2.72 -6.42 -9.67
N VAL A 51 2.54 -5.41 -8.81
CA VAL A 51 3.45 -4.26 -8.68
C VAL A 51 4.91 -4.68 -8.48
N THR A 52 5.16 -5.74 -7.70
CA THR A 52 6.51 -6.30 -7.50
C THR A 52 7.10 -6.93 -8.76
N ILE A 53 6.28 -7.61 -9.57
CA ILE A 53 6.73 -8.19 -10.85
C ILE A 53 7.13 -7.06 -11.79
N THR A 54 6.32 -6.01 -11.87
CA THR A 54 6.62 -4.81 -12.65
C THR A 54 7.91 -4.13 -12.16
N ALA A 55 8.13 -4.03 -10.85
CA ALA A 55 9.36 -3.43 -10.29
C ALA A 55 10.62 -4.22 -10.66
N ILE A 56 10.56 -5.57 -10.66
CA ILE A 56 11.68 -6.43 -11.07
C ILE A 56 11.94 -6.34 -12.58
N LEU A 57 10.92 -6.03 -13.39
CA LEU A 57 11.05 -5.90 -14.83
C LEU A 57 11.93 -4.70 -15.24
N ILE A 58 11.97 -3.64 -14.42
CA ILE A 58 12.79 -2.44 -14.66
C ILE A 58 14.28 -2.79 -14.84
N PRO A 59 14.99 -3.39 -13.85
CA PRO A 59 16.39 -3.74 -14.01
C PRO A 59 16.62 -4.79 -15.10
N ILE A 60 15.69 -5.72 -15.30
CA ILE A 60 15.80 -6.75 -16.34
C ILE A 60 15.82 -6.10 -17.73
N LEU A 61 14.85 -5.23 -18.03
CA LEU A 61 14.79 -4.52 -19.31
C LEU A 61 16.00 -3.59 -19.49
N ALA A 62 16.41 -2.87 -18.45
CA ALA A 62 17.57 -1.99 -18.50
C ALA A 62 18.87 -2.74 -18.85
N VAL A 63 19.06 -3.95 -18.31
CA VAL A 63 20.23 -4.79 -18.60
C VAL A 63 20.15 -5.40 -19.99
N ILE A 64 18.99 -5.97 -20.37
CA ILE A 64 18.79 -6.57 -21.70
C ILE A 64 19.01 -5.54 -22.82
N MET A 65 18.59 -4.30 -22.59
CA MET A 65 18.78 -3.20 -23.56
C MET A 65 20.18 -2.60 -23.55
N GLY A 66 21.08 -3.05 -22.67
CA GLY A 66 22.44 -2.55 -22.58
C GLY A 66 22.56 -1.13 -22.01
N LEU A 67 21.55 -0.65 -21.28
CA LEU A 67 21.56 0.68 -20.66
C LEU A 67 22.51 0.75 -19.47
N MET A 68 22.62 -0.35 -18.71
CA MET A 68 23.53 -0.44 -17.57
C MET A 68 23.92 -1.89 -17.22
N PRO A 69 25.07 -2.10 -16.56
CA PRO A 69 25.46 -3.42 -16.06
C PRO A 69 24.51 -3.96 -14.98
N THR A 70 24.41 -5.28 -14.88
CA THR A 70 23.54 -5.99 -13.92
C THR A 70 23.73 -5.53 -12.48
N LYS A 71 25.00 -5.35 -12.05
CA LYS A 71 25.30 -4.90 -10.68
C LYS A 71 24.74 -3.51 -10.39
N SER A 72 24.84 -2.60 -11.35
CA SER A 72 24.32 -1.23 -11.22
C SER A 72 22.79 -1.21 -11.25
N ALA A 73 22.17 -2.03 -12.12
CA ALA A 73 20.72 -2.12 -12.24
C ALA A 73 20.05 -2.65 -10.96
N LEU A 74 20.69 -3.58 -10.26
CA LEU A 74 20.16 -4.15 -9.02
C LEU A 74 20.54 -3.35 -7.76
N HIS A 75 21.44 -2.38 -7.86
CA HIS A 75 21.91 -1.62 -6.69
C HIS A 75 20.75 -0.94 -5.93
N GLY A 76 19.73 -0.46 -6.64
CA GLY A 76 18.56 0.17 -6.03
C GLY A 76 17.76 -0.75 -5.09
N PHE A 77 17.86 -2.08 -5.25
CA PHE A 77 17.19 -3.05 -4.36
C PHE A 77 17.92 -3.23 -3.02
N ALA A 78 19.16 -2.77 -2.91
CA ALA A 78 19.97 -2.81 -1.70
C ALA A 78 20.13 -1.42 -1.06
N ASP A 79 19.22 -0.50 -1.36
CA ASP A 79 19.23 0.85 -0.78
C ASP A 79 19.03 0.79 0.75
N PRO A 80 19.80 1.55 1.55
CA PRO A 80 19.68 1.54 3.01
C PRO A 80 18.27 1.87 3.51
N ASN A 81 17.50 2.68 2.77
CA ASN A 81 16.13 3.00 3.15
C ASN A 81 15.23 1.74 3.09
N ILE A 82 15.47 0.81 2.16
CA ILE A 82 14.73 -0.47 2.11
C ILE A 82 14.99 -1.29 3.38
N PHE A 83 16.24 -1.34 3.85
CA PHE A 83 16.58 -2.03 5.10
C PHE A 83 16.01 -1.33 6.34
N LEU A 84 15.91 0.01 6.32
CA LEU A 84 15.21 0.76 7.37
C LEU A 84 13.73 0.37 7.44
N PHE A 85 13.03 0.35 6.30
CA PHE A 85 11.63 -0.13 6.23
C PHE A 85 11.51 -1.59 6.69
N PHE A 86 12.45 -2.46 6.31
CA PHE A 86 12.47 -3.85 6.75
C PHE A 86 12.59 -3.96 8.28
N GLY A 87 13.47 -3.17 8.91
CA GLY A 87 13.59 -3.09 10.37
C GLY A 87 12.30 -2.60 11.04
N GLY A 88 11.65 -1.58 10.45
CA GLY A 88 10.34 -1.08 10.90
C GLY A 88 9.25 -2.16 10.82
N PHE A 89 9.17 -2.89 9.70
CA PHE A 89 8.21 -3.99 9.54
C PHE A 89 8.49 -5.16 10.49
N ALA A 90 9.77 -5.47 10.76
CA ALA A 90 10.12 -6.50 11.74
C ALA A 90 9.66 -6.09 13.15
N LEU A 91 9.84 -4.83 13.54
CA LEU A 91 9.35 -4.29 14.81
C LEU A 91 7.81 -4.33 14.89
N ALA A 92 7.13 -3.86 13.85
CA ALA A 92 5.68 -3.90 13.75
C ALA A 92 5.13 -5.34 13.85
N ALA A 93 5.77 -6.29 13.16
CA ALA A 93 5.42 -7.71 13.23
C ALA A 93 5.63 -8.28 14.64
N ALA A 94 6.71 -7.91 15.32
CA ALA A 94 6.95 -8.32 16.70
C ALA A 94 5.88 -7.78 17.66
N MET A 95 5.51 -6.50 17.52
CA MET A 95 4.44 -5.89 18.32
C MET A 95 3.09 -6.59 18.09
N HIS A 96 2.76 -6.88 16.83
CA HIS A 96 1.54 -7.57 16.46
C HIS A 96 1.50 -9.02 16.99
N PHE A 97 2.61 -9.75 16.86
CA PHE A 97 2.72 -11.13 17.34
C PHE A 97 2.60 -11.21 18.87
N GLN A 98 3.11 -10.21 19.59
CA GLN A 98 2.96 -10.10 21.05
C GLN A 98 1.60 -9.51 21.49
N GLU A 99 0.71 -9.20 20.53
CA GLU A 99 -0.58 -8.55 20.75
C GLU A 99 -0.50 -7.21 21.51
N LEU A 100 0.66 -6.56 21.49
CA LEU A 100 0.89 -5.31 22.20
C LEU A 100 0.02 -4.19 21.61
N ASP A 101 -0.12 -4.19 20.29
CA ASP A 101 -1.02 -3.32 19.53
C ASP A 101 -2.49 -3.43 20.02
N LYS A 102 -2.99 -4.66 20.21
CA LYS A 102 -4.35 -4.91 20.75
C LYS A 102 -4.49 -4.45 22.20
N ILE A 103 -3.49 -4.73 23.04
CA ILE A 103 -3.49 -4.31 24.46
C ILE A 103 -3.54 -2.79 24.57
N ILE A 104 -2.75 -2.08 23.76
CA ILE A 104 -2.74 -0.61 23.73
C ILE A 104 -4.12 -0.10 23.32
N ALA A 105 -4.69 -0.63 22.22
CA ALA A 105 -5.99 -0.21 21.73
C ALA A 105 -7.13 -0.45 22.73
N GLN A 106 -7.16 -1.63 23.36
CA GLN A 106 -8.16 -1.96 24.38
C GLN A 106 -8.04 -1.07 25.62
N ARG A 107 -6.81 -0.85 26.12
CA ARG A 107 -6.59 0.02 27.28
C ARG A 107 -7.07 1.44 27.03
N ILE A 108 -6.74 2.01 25.86
CA ILE A 108 -7.18 3.35 25.49
C ILE A 108 -8.71 3.41 25.36
N LEU A 109 -9.35 2.36 24.82
CA LEU A 109 -10.80 2.29 24.73
C LEU A 109 -11.47 2.26 26.11
N VAL A 110 -10.92 1.52 27.07
CA VAL A 110 -11.44 1.46 28.46
C VAL A 110 -11.41 2.84 29.13
N LEU A 111 -10.47 3.73 28.75
CA LEU A 111 -10.42 5.11 29.26
C LEU A 111 -11.64 5.94 28.85
N ALA A 112 -12.39 5.55 27.81
CA ALA A 112 -13.62 6.23 27.42
C ALA A 112 -14.76 6.07 28.45
N LYS A 113 -14.62 5.16 29.43
CA LYS A 113 -15.56 4.95 30.54
C LYS A 113 -17.04 4.84 30.10
N GLY A 114 -17.29 4.20 28.96
CA GLY A 114 -18.64 3.99 28.42
C GLY A 114 -19.23 5.17 27.63
N ASN A 115 -18.50 6.27 27.44
CA ASN A 115 -18.94 7.36 26.58
C ASN A 115 -18.60 7.05 25.11
N PHE A 116 -19.65 6.84 24.29
CA PHE A 116 -19.51 6.49 22.88
C PHE A 116 -18.76 7.53 22.03
N ALA A 117 -18.99 8.82 22.29
CA ALA A 117 -18.33 9.90 21.55
C ALA A 117 -16.82 9.92 21.83
N LEU A 118 -16.43 9.79 23.10
CA LEU A 118 -15.03 9.70 23.50
C LEU A 118 -14.37 8.42 22.97
N ALA A 119 -15.08 7.29 23.04
CA ALA A 119 -14.60 6.01 22.51
C ALA A 119 -14.29 6.10 21.00
N THR A 120 -15.15 6.78 20.24
CA THR A 120 -14.94 7.01 18.80
C THR A 120 -13.70 7.85 18.53
N ILE A 121 -13.51 8.96 19.27
CA ILE A 121 -12.32 9.82 19.14
C ILE A 121 -11.05 9.03 19.47
N TYR A 122 -11.09 8.24 20.55
CA TYR A 122 -9.97 7.41 20.97
C TYR A 122 -9.63 6.31 19.96
N ILE A 123 -10.64 5.70 19.33
CA ILE A 123 -10.41 4.76 18.22
C ILE A 123 -9.67 5.46 17.08
N PHE A 124 -10.09 6.66 16.67
CA PHE A 124 -9.43 7.38 15.57
C PHE A 124 -7.99 7.77 15.92
N LEU A 125 -7.78 8.38 17.09
CA LEU A 125 -6.44 8.77 17.55
C LEU A 125 -5.50 7.57 17.71
N THR A 126 -6.00 6.48 18.28
CA THR A 126 -5.21 5.25 18.43
C THR A 126 -4.92 4.61 17.09
N THR A 127 -5.89 4.61 16.17
CA THR A 127 -5.69 4.11 14.80
C THR A 127 -4.57 4.90 14.12
N ALA A 128 -4.62 6.24 14.15
CA ALA A 128 -3.59 7.08 13.57
C ALA A 128 -2.22 6.85 14.23
N PHE A 129 -2.17 6.79 15.56
CA PHE A 129 -0.93 6.56 16.30
C PHE A 129 -0.30 5.19 16.00
N LEU A 130 -1.09 4.12 15.97
CA LEU A 130 -0.58 2.79 15.65
C LEU A 130 -0.13 2.69 14.19
N SER A 131 -0.79 3.41 13.28
CA SER A 131 -0.41 3.45 11.86
C SER A 131 0.91 4.17 11.58
N MET A 132 1.43 4.98 12.51
CA MET A 132 2.78 5.56 12.39
C MET A 132 3.88 4.49 12.43
N TRP A 133 3.61 3.37 13.09
CA TRP A 133 4.60 2.32 13.34
C TRP A 133 4.27 1.01 12.61
N MET A 134 2.99 0.76 12.36
CA MET A 134 2.47 -0.41 11.65
C MET A 134 2.03 -0.05 10.23
N SER A 135 1.77 -1.03 9.38
CA SER A 135 1.20 -0.75 8.05
C SER A 135 -0.26 -0.34 8.15
N ASN A 136 -0.68 0.61 7.32
CA ASN A 136 -2.06 1.12 7.29
C ASN A 136 -3.11 0.00 7.17
N THR A 137 -2.82 -1.00 6.33
CA THR A 137 -3.69 -2.17 6.14
C THR A 137 -3.78 -3.04 7.40
N ALA A 138 -2.67 -3.28 8.10
CA ALA A 138 -2.66 -4.06 9.33
C ALA A 138 -3.40 -3.33 10.46
N THR A 139 -3.14 -2.03 10.62
CA THR A 139 -3.80 -1.19 11.64
C THR A 139 -5.31 -1.15 11.43
N ALA A 140 -5.78 -0.91 10.21
CA ALA A 140 -7.20 -0.88 9.89
C ALA A 140 -7.87 -2.24 10.16
N ALA A 141 -7.24 -3.35 9.75
CA ALA A 141 -7.75 -4.70 9.98
C ALA A 141 -7.84 -5.04 11.48
N MET A 142 -6.88 -4.58 12.28
CA MET A 142 -6.87 -4.78 13.74
C MET A 142 -7.95 -3.96 14.45
N MET A 143 -8.14 -2.69 14.05
CA MET A 143 -9.10 -1.78 14.69
C MET A 143 -10.56 -2.10 14.35
N LEU A 144 -10.80 -2.75 13.20
CA LEU A 144 -12.14 -3.06 12.72
C LEU A 144 -12.96 -3.94 13.71
N PRO A 145 -12.44 -5.07 14.25
CA PRO A 145 -13.13 -5.84 15.29
C PRO A 145 -13.47 -5.02 16.56
N LEU A 146 -12.57 -4.14 17.00
CA LEU A 146 -12.79 -3.27 18.17
C LEU A 146 -13.94 -2.29 17.93
N ALA A 147 -13.97 -1.65 16.76
CA ALA A 147 -15.05 -0.75 16.39
C ALA A 147 -16.39 -1.48 16.23
N ILE A 148 -16.40 -2.67 15.63
CA ILE A 148 -17.63 -3.47 15.50
C ILE A 148 -18.16 -3.85 16.88
N GLY A 149 -17.30 -4.28 17.81
CA GLY A 149 -17.72 -4.60 19.19
C GLY A 149 -18.23 -3.40 19.99
N MET A 150 -17.71 -2.20 19.72
CA MET A 150 -18.26 -0.96 20.27
C MET A 150 -19.62 -0.62 19.65
N LEU A 151 -19.72 -0.71 18.32
CA LEU A 151 -20.91 -0.36 17.55
C LEU A 151 -22.08 -1.33 17.81
N SER A 152 -21.81 -2.60 18.13
CA SER A 152 -22.85 -3.61 18.39
C SER A 152 -23.76 -3.30 19.58
N GLN A 153 -23.43 -2.29 20.39
CA GLN A 153 -24.30 -1.77 21.45
C GLN A 153 -25.42 -0.87 20.91
N LEU A 154 -25.34 -0.45 19.63
CA LEU A 154 -26.32 0.38 18.96
C LEU A 154 -27.21 -0.45 18.03
N ASP A 155 -28.47 -0.03 17.87
CA ASP A 155 -29.37 -0.59 16.86
C ASP A 155 -28.89 -0.16 15.46
N TYR A 156 -28.54 -1.14 14.63
CA TYR A 156 -27.98 -0.92 13.29
C TYR A 156 -28.95 -0.18 12.36
N GLU A 157 -30.24 -0.57 12.36
CA GLU A 157 -31.25 0.01 11.46
C GLU A 157 -31.48 1.49 11.75
N LYS A 158 -31.38 1.88 13.02
CA LYS A 158 -31.53 3.27 13.45
C LYS A 158 -30.25 4.10 13.33
N ASN A 159 -29.08 3.47 13.38
CA ASN A 159 -27.79 4.16 13.52
C ASN A 159 -26.79 3.89 12.37
N LYS A 160 -27.28 3.52 11.18
CA LYS A 160 -26.42 3.20 10.02
C LYS A 160 -25.35 4.26 9.72
N ASN A 161 -25.68 5.54 9.82
CA ASN A 161 -24.73 6.63 9.60
C ASN A 161 -23.59 6.63 10.61
N THR A 162 -23.86 6.27 11.86
CA THR A 162 -22.86 6.16 12.92
C THR A 162 -21.89 5.01 12.66
N TYR A 163 -22.39 3.87 12.17
CA TYR A 163 -21.53 2.75 11.74
C TYR A 163 -20.61 3.19 10.60
N VAL A 164 -21.16 3.79 9.56
CA VAL A 164 -20.37 4.27 8.40
C VAL A 164 -19.35 5.32 8.83
N PHE A 165 -19.72 6.24 9.72
CA PHE A 165 -18.82 7.26 10.26
C PHE A 165 -17.62 6.65 10.99
N VAL A 166 -17.85 5.69 11.89
CA VAL A 166 -16.76 5.06 12.65
C VAL A 166 -15.87 4.22 11.74
N LEU A 167 -16.47 3.43 10.84
CA LEU A 167 -15.71 2.55 9.94
C LEU A 167 -14.86 3.35 8.93
N LEU A 168 -15.43 4.39 8.30
CA LEU A 168 -14.67 5.28 7.42
C LEU A 168 -13.64 6.10 8.21
N GLY A 169 -13.99 6.54 9.42
CA GLY A 169 -13.08 7.27 10.28
C GLY A 169 -11.82 6.48 10.61
N ILE A 170 -11.94 5.17 10.85
CA ILE A 170 -10.77 4.27 11.00
C ILE A 170 -9.95 4.22 9.71
N ALA A 171 -10.59 4.01 8.56
CA ALA A 171 -9.89 3.91 7.28
C ALA A 171 -9.09 5.18 6.96
N PHE A 172 -9.66 6.36 7.23
CA PHE A 172 -8.94 7.63 7.08
C PHE A 172 -7.88 7.84 8.15
N SER A 173 -8.16 7.50 9.41
CA SER A 173 -7.18 7.66 10.49
C SER A 173 -5.95 6.80 10.27
N ALA A 174 -6.11 5.56 9.78
CA ALA A 174 -4.99 4.70 9.39
C ALA A 174 -4.17 5.33 8.25
N SER A 175 -4.84 5.84 7.22
CA SER A 175 -4.15 6.49 6.09
C SER A 175 -3.46 7.81 6.45
N ILE A 176 -3.96 8.56 7.44
CA ILE A 176 -3.36 9.82 7.92
C ILE A 176 -2.18 9.55 8.86
N GLY A 177 -2.21 8.44 9.60
CA GLY A 177 -1.19 8.11 10.58
C GLY A 177 0.11 7.57 9.97
N GLY A 178 0.04 6.85 8.86
CA GLY A 178 1.21 6.33 8.15
C GLY A 178 1.79 7.34 7.17
#